data_AF-A0A353BEE2-F1
#
_entry.id   AF-A0A353BEE2-F1
#
_cell.length_a   1.000
_cell.length_b   1.000
_cell.length_c   1.000
_cell.angle_alpha   90.00
_cell.angle_beta   90.00
_cell.angle_gamma   90.00
#
_symmetry.space_group_name_H-M   'P 1'
#
loop_
_entity.id
_entity.type
_entity.pdbx_description
1 polymer ?
#
loop_
_entity_poly.entity_id
_entity_poly.type
_entity_poly.pdbx_seq_one_letter_code
_entity_poly.pdbx_strand_id
1 'polypeptide(L)'
;MKKSRASLGLLSQLRRFLLFHSLALAFGGFLFYAAVVVPTGSDIVGVTTQGFVTQQVTNVLNLLVVWAVVMLGWEYVAQSKQRSVSANRILLFSTCTIGLSVCLLFWLHQRLDGMLDADLMEVSDSSLFYLLHRFYLWVCTIQWMCSLMATWIVLLPPTSETVSAAGVGEQAP
;
A
#
# COMPACT_ATOMS: atom_id res chain seq x y z
N MET A 1 15.12 35.14 -6.41
CA MET A 1 14.17 34.17 -6.99
C MET A 1 14.73 32.75 -7.24
N LYS A 2 16.03 32.51 -7.46
CA LYS A 2 16.60 31.15 -7.67
C LYS A 2 16.48 30.18 -6.48
N LYS A 3 16.65 30.65 -5.22
CA LYS A 3 16.53 29.80 -4.01
C LYS A 3 15.15 29.13 -3.86
N SER A 4 14.08 29.82 -4.26
CA SER A 4 12.70 29.32 -4.13
C SER A 4 12.39 28.16 -5.09
N ARG A 5 12.91 28.18 -6.32
CA ARG A 5 12.74 27.04 -7.25
C ARG A 5 13.53 25.80 -6.80
N ALA A 6 14.73 25.98 -6.25
CA ALA A 6 15.58 24.88 -5.79
C ALA A 6 14.97 24.15 -4.57
N SER A 7 14.43 24.89 -3.59
CA SER A 7 13.77 24.29 -2.42
C SER A 7 12.48 23.52 -2.78
N LEU A 8 11.72 24.02 -3.77
CA LEU A 8 10.53 23.33 -4.29
C LEU A 8 10.89 22.02 -4.99
N GLY A 9 12.02 21.98 -5.70
CA GLY A 9 12.54 20.76 -6.33
C GLY A 9 12.96 19.69 -5.31
N LEU A 10 13.71 20.09 -4.28
CA LEU A 10 14.15 19.18 -3.22
C LEU A 10 12.99 18.55 -2.45
N LEU A 11 11.97 19.36 -2.09
CA LEU A 11 10.79 18.87 -1.39
C LEU A 11 10.00 17.85 -2.23
N SER A 12 9.89 18.07 -3.55
CA SER A 12 9.23 17.13 -4.46
C SER A 12 9.95 15.78 -4.53
N GLN A 13 11.29 15.80 -4.62
CA GLN A 13 12.12 14.60 -4.64
C GLN A 13 12.04 13.84 -3.30
N LEU A 14 12.16 14.55 -2.18
CA LEU A 14 12.07 13.95 -0.85
C LEU A 14 10.70 13.28 -0.63
N ARG A 15 9.61 13.96 -0.99
CA ARG A 15 8.25 13.40 -0.89
C ARG A 15 8.10 12.13 -1.73
N ARG A 16 8.57 12.12 -2.97
CA ARG A 16 8.53 10.90 -3.83
C ARG A 16 9.39 9.79 -3.24
N PHE A 17 10.59 10.11 -2.76
CA PHE A 17 11.46 9.17 -2.07
C PHE A 17 10.76 8.53 -0.86
N LEU A 18 10.15 9.34 0.01
CA LEU A 18 9.40 8.88 1.17
C LEU A 18 8.18 8.03 0.77
N LEU A 19 7.45 8.43 -0.28
CA LEU A 19 6.32 7.66 -0.80
C LEU A 19 6.76 6.26 -1.24
N PHE A 20 7.80 6.17 -2.08
CA PHE A 20 8.27 4.86 -2.57
C PHE A 20 8.80 3.99 -1.43
N HIS A 21 9.50 4.57 -0.45
CA HIS A 21 9.94 3.82 0.73
C HIS A 21 8.75 3.32 1.56
N SER A 22 7.72 4.16 1.74
CA SER A 22 6.52 3.80 2.49
C SER A 22 5.75 2.67 1.81
N LEU A 23 5.59 2.75 0.48
CA LEU A 23 4.96 1.69 -0.31
C LEU A 23 5.78 0.39 -0.31
N ALA A 24 7.10 0.48 -0.43
CA ALA A 24 8.00 -0.67 -0.36
C ALA A 24 7.96 -1.35 1.01
N LEU A 25 7.98 -0.58 2.10
CA LEU A 25 7.87 -1.13 3.45
C LEU A 25 6.49 -1.78 3.68
N ALA A 26 5.41 -1.10 3.32
CA ALA A 26 4.06 -1.62 3.55
C ALA A 26 3.76 -2.86 2.70
N PHE A 27 3.89 -2.74 1.38
CA PHE A 27 3.46 -3.79 0.44
C PHE A 27 4.56 -4.80 0.11
N GLY A 28 5.82 -4.39 0.09
CA GLY A 28 6.96 -5.31 0.00
C GLY A 28 7.12 -6.10 1.30
N GLY A 29 6.96 -5.46 2.45
CA GLY A 29 6.92 -6.13 3.75
C GLY A 29 5.77 -7.14 3.87
N PHE A 30 4.55 -6.74 3.47
CA PHE A 30 3.40 -7.66 3.40
C PHE A 30 3.68 -8.87 2.51
N LEU A 31 4.15 -8.66 1.27
CA LEU A 31 4.40 -9.75 0.33
C LEU A 31 5.48 -10.70 0.83
N PHE A 32 6.59 -10.16 1.33
CA PHE A 32 7.67 -10.96 1.91
C PHE A 32 7.17 -11.77 3.11
N TYR A 33 6.42 -11.15 4.01
CA TYR A 33 5.88 -11.82 5.18
C TYR A 33 4.93 -12.96 4.79
N ALA A 34 3.97 -12.69 3.92
CA ALA A 34 2.97 -13.67 3.49
C ALA A 34 3.58 -14.83 2.68
N ALA A 35 4.52 -14.55 1.78
CA ALA A 35 5.07 -15.55 0.87
C ALA A 35 6.23 -16.35 1.46
N VAL A 36 6.98 -15.78 2.41
CA VAL A 36 8.20 -16.40 2.95
C VAL A 36 8.07 -16.66 4.44
N VAL A 37 7.78 -15.63 5.23
CA VAL A 37 7.81 -15.75 6.70
C VAL A 37 6.70 -16.66 7.23
N VAL A 38 5.47 -16.55 6.72
CA VAL A 38 4.34 -17.38 7.17
C VAL A 38 4.55 -18.87 6.87
N PRO A 39 4.91 -19.30 5.65
CA PRO A 39 5.18 -20.71 5.39
C PRO A 39 6.35 -21.23 6.23
N THR A 40 7.50 -20.55 6.21
CA THR A 40 8.68 -20.99 6.96
C THR A 40 8.44 -21.03 8.46
N GLY A 41 7.74 -20.05 9.01
CA GLY A 41 7.37 -20.05 10.43
C GLY A 41 6.42 -21.20 10.77
N SER A 42 5.43 -21.47 9.91
CA SER A 42 4.47 -22.57 10.11
C SER A 42 5.16 -23.93 10.14
N ASP A 43 6.18 -24.14 9.29
CA ASP A 43 6.97 -25.37 9.26
C ASP A 43 7.83 -25.57 10.52
N ILE A 44 8.27 -24.47 11.16
CA ILE A 44 9.16 -24.50 12.33
C ILE A 44 8.38 -24.56 13.65
N VAL A 45 7.38 -23.68 13.82
CA VAL A 45 6.67 -23.49 15.10
C VAL A 45 5.22 -24.01 15.09
N GLY A 46 4.76 -24.53 13.95
CA GLY A 46 3.38 -24.97 13.75
C GLY A 46 2.44 -23.83 13.30
N VAL A 47 1.39 -24.22 12.59
CA VAL A 47 0.41 -23.30 11.97
C VAL A 47 -0.30 -22.39 12.98
N THR A 48 -0.64 -22.91 14.15
CA THR A 48 -1.35 -22.16 15.20
C THR A 48 -0.46 -21.08 15.80
N THR A 49 0.74 -21.45 16.26
CA THR A 49 1.72 -20.51 16.82
C THR A 49 2.08 -19.42 15.81
N GLN A 50 2.31 -19.81 14.55
CA GLN A 50 2.58 -18.86 13.48
C GLN A 50 1.39 -17.92 13.21
N GLY A 51 0.16 -18.41 13.40
CA GLY A 51 -1.06 -17.60 13.35
C GLY A 51 -1.05 -16.46 14.37
N PHE A 52 -0.69 -16.75 15.63
CA PHE A 52 -0.55 -15.72 16.68
C PHE A 52 0.61 -14.74 16.41
N VAL A 53 1.73 -15.21 15.86
CA VAL A 53 2.80 -14.30 15.40
C VAL A 53 2.30 -13.39 14.30
N THR A 54 1.56 -13.94 13.33
CA THR A 54 0.98 -13.20 12.22
C THR A 54 -0.05 -12.18 12.68
N GLN A 55 -0.82 -12.50 13.71
CA GLN A 55 -1.74 -11.57 14.36
C GLN A 55 -1.00 -10.32 14.87
N GLN A 56 0.11 -10.49 15.57
CA GLN A 56 0.92 -9.37 16.06
C GLN A 56 1.57 -8.56 14.93
N VAL A 57 2.13 -9.24 13.93
CA VAL A 57 2.78 -8.57 12.79
C VAL A 57 1.78 -7.78 11.95
N THR A 58 0.54 -8.25 11.85
CA THR A 58 -0.53 -7.60 11.09
C THR A 58 -0.85 -6.19 11.62
N ASN A 59 -0.77 -5.96 12.93
CA ASN A 59 -0.94 -4.63 13.51
C ASN A 59 0.09 -3.63 12.97
N VAL A 60 1.36 -4.05 12.90
CA VAL A 60 2.45 -3.21 12.36
C VAL A 60 2.28 -3.00 10.85
N LEU A 61 1.96 -4.06 10.11
CA LEU A 61 1.74 -3.97 8.67
C LEU A 61 0.58 -3.01 8.33
N ASN A 62 -0.55 -3.09 9.05
CA ASN A 62 -1.68 -2.18 8.83
C ASN A 62 -1.31 -0.73 9.10
N LEU A 63 -0.51 -0.46 10.15
CA LEU A 63 0.00 0.89 10.43
C LEU A 63 0.92 1.42 9.32
N LEU A 64 1.78 0.56 8.76
CA LEU A 64 2.61 0.93 7.61
C LEU A 64 1.76 1.26 6.38
N VAL A 65 0.65 0.56 6.15
CA VAL A 65 -0.28 0.90 5.07
C VAL A 65 -0.95 2.25 5.33
N VAL A 66 -1.42 2.53 6.55
CA VAL A 66 -1.97 3.87 6.91
C VAL A 66 -0.97 4.95 6.53
N TRP A 67 0.30 4.78 6.91
CA TRP A 67 1.37 5.72 6.57
C TRP A 67 1.55 5.87 5.05
N ALA A 68 1.55 4.75 4.31
CA ALA A 68 1.65 4.77 2.85
C ALA A 68 0.46 5.49 2.19
N VAL A 69 -0.76 5.34 2.70
CA VAL A 69 -1.96 6.06 2.21
C VAL A 69 -1.84 7.55 2.44
N VAL A 70 -1.35 7.98 3.61
CA VAL A 70 -1.11 9.40 3.90
C VAL A 70 -0.08 9.99 2.92
N MET A 71 1.03 9.28 2.69
CA MET A 71 2.03 9.70 1.70
C MET A 71 1.46 9.75 0.28
N LEU A 72 0.61 8.79 -0.09
CA LEU A 72 -0.02 8.73 -1.42
C LEU A 72 -1.04 9.86 -1.61
N GLY A 73 -1.82 10.17 -0.58
CA GLY A 73 -2.74 11.31 -0.57
C GLY A 73 -2.00 12.65 -0.69
N TRP A 74 -0.87 12.80 0.00
CA TRP A 74 0.01 13.96 -0.18
C TRP A 74 0.57 14.03 -1.61
N GLU A 75 0.99 12.89 -2.18
CA GLU A 75 1.46 12.84 -3.57
C GLU A 75 0.39 13.31 -4.56
N TYR A 76 -0.83 12.81 -4.40
CA TYR A 76 -1.99 13.17 -5.20
C TYR A 76 -2.27 14.68 -5.16
N VAL A 77 -2.40 15.26 -3.96
CA VAL A 77 -2.73 16.69 -3.82
C VAL A 77 -1.64 17.57 -4.44
N ALA A 78 -0.37 17.25 -4.17
CA ALA A 78 0.76 18.07 -4.63
C ALA A 78 1.00 18.00 -6.15
N GLN A 79 0.62 16.91 -6.82
CA GLN A 79 0.86 16.72 -8.26
C GLN A 79 -0.40 16.70 -9.13
N SER A 80 -1.59 16.87 -8.53
CA SER A 80 -2.87 16.83 -9.23
C SER A 80 -2.92 17.76 -10.44
N LYS A 81 -2.39 18.98 -10.35
CA LYS A 81 -2.43 19.96 -11.45
C LYS A 81 -1.47 19.65 -12.62
N GLN A 82 -0.47 18.78 -12.41
CA GLN A 82 0.58 18.48 -13.39
C GLN A 82 0.33 17.16 -14.13
N ARG A 83 -0.64 16.36 -13.66
CA ARG A 83 -1.00 15.05 -14.22
C ARG A 83 -2.25 15.17 -15.09
N SER A 84 -2.41 14.23 -16.02
CA SER A 84 -3.66 14.10 -16.78
C SER A 84 -4.85 13.80 -15.87
N VAL A 85 -6.05 14.17 -16.32
CA VAL A 85 -7.30 13.87 -15.61
C VAL A 85 -7.49 12.37 -15.40
N SER A 86 -7.13 11.54 -16.38
CA SER A 86 -7.22 10.07 -16.27
C SER A 86 -6.27 9.51 -15.21
N ALA A 87 -5.00 9.95 -15.21
CA ALA A 87 -4.02 9.53 -14.20
C ALA A 87 -4.48 9.94 -12.78
N ASN A 88 -5.01 11.15 -12.62
CA ASN A 88 -5.56 11.60 -11.34
C ASN A 88 -6.77 10.79 -10.89
N ARG A 89 -7.68 10.42 -11.80
CA ARG A 89 -8.84 9.58 -11.46
C ARG A 89 -8.41 8.20 -10.97
N ILE A 90 -7.45 7.58 -11.67
CA ILE A 90 -6.90 6.28 -11.26
C ILE A 90 -6.21 6.41 -9.90
N LEU A 91 -5.36 7.43 -9.71
CA LEU A 91 -4.64 7.63 -8.46
C LEU A 91 -5.59 7.89 -7.28
N LEU A 92 -6.63 8.71 -7.48
CA LEU A 92 -7.66 8.94 -6.48
C LEU A 92 -8.43 7.67 -6.16
N PHE A 93 -8.88 6.93 -7.18
CA PHE A 93 -9.56 5.65 -7.01
C PHE A 93 -8.70 4.68 -6.20
N SER A 94 -7.44 4.45 -6.62
CA SER A 94 -6.51 3.59 -5.91
C SER A 94 -6.29 4.05 -4.46
N THR A 95 -6.10 5.35 -4.22
CA THR A 95 -5.89 5.89 -2.87
C THR A 95 -7.13 5.67 -1.99
N CYS A 96 -8.32 5.95 -2.50
CA CYS A 96 -9.57 5.73 -1.78
C CYS A 96 -9.81 4.24 -1.51
N THR A 97 -9.58 3.37 -2.49
CA THR A 97 -9.72 1.92 -2.32
C THR A 97 -8.76 1.40 -1.26
N ILE A 98 -7.48 1.79 -1.29
CA ILE A 98 -6.51 1.38 -0.26
C ILE A 98 -6.94 1.92 1.12
N GLY A 99 -7.35 3.19 1.20
CA GLY A 99 -7.81 3.78 2.46
C GLY A 99 -9.04 3.07 3.06
N LEU A 100 -10.03 2.74 2.23
CA LEU A 100 -11.21 1.98 2.65
C LEU A 100 -10.85 0.54 3.03
N SER A 101 -9.97 -0.12 2.26
CA SER A 101 -9.46 -1.45 2.58
C SER A 101 -8.79 -1.48 3.94
N VAL A 102 -7.95 -0.48 4.27
CA VAL A 102 -7.31 -0.40 5.59
C VAL A 102 -8.33 -0.33 6.72
N CYS A 103 -9.34 0.53 6.62
CA CYS A 103 -10.41 0.60 7.62
C CYS A 103 -11.13 -0.75 7.79
N LEU A 104 -11.43 -1.41 6.67
CA LEU A 104 -12.05 -2.72 6.67
C LEU A 104 -11.15 -3.80 7.28
N LEU A 105 -9.85 -3.77 6.98
CA LEU A 105 -8.87 -4.72 7.54
C LEU A 105 -8.70 -4.54 9.04
N PHE A 106 -8.67 -3.30 9.56
CA PHE A 106 -8.65 -3.08 11.01
C PHE A 106 -9.89 -3.69 11.68
N TRP A 107 -11.07 -3.48 11.11
CA TRP A 107 -12.30 -4.08 11.62
C TRP A 107 -12.29 -5.62 11.54
N LEU A 108 -11.90 -6.18 10.40
CA LEU A 108 -11.80 -7.64 10.22
C LEU A 108 -10.76 -8.25 11.16
N HIS A 109 -9.64 -7.58 11.37
CA HIS A 109 -8.57 -8.05 12.25
C HIS A 109 -9.05 -8.14 13.69
N GLN A 110 -9.70 -7.08 14.21
CA GLN A 110 -10.31 -7.12 15.55
C GLN A 110 -11.35 -8.24 15.68
N ARG A 111 -12.13 -8.49 14.61
CA ARG A 111 -13.11 -9.56 14.61
C ARG A 111 -12.47 -10.94 14.63
N LEU A 112 -11.40 -11.14 13.87
CA LEU A 112 -10.61 -12.38 13.84
C LEU A 112 -9.93 -12.64 15.19
N ASP A 113 -9.32 -11.62 15.77
CA ASP A 113 -8.65 -11.69 17.07
C ASP A 113 -9.61 -12.07 18.19
N GLY A 114 -10.84 -11.51 18.18
CA GLY A 114 -11.87 -11.88 19.16
C GLY A 114 -12.38 -13.32 19.06
N MET A 115 -11.99 -14.08 18.04
CA MET A 115 -12.29 -15.50 17.88
C MET A 115 -11.13 -16.42 18.30
N LEU A 116 -9.94 -15.86 18.57
CA LEU A 116 -8.77 -16.58 19.04
C LEU A 116 -8.74 -16.65 20.56
N ASP A 117 -8.56 -17.85 21.10
CA ASP A 117 -8.26 -18.07 22.52
C ASP A 117 -6.74 -18.23 22.68
N ALA A 118 -6.09 -17.22 23.26
CA ALA A 118 -4.64 -17.21 23.43
C ALA A 118 -4.16 -18.17 24.53
N ASP A 119 -5.01 -18.49 25.50
CA ASP A 119 -4.65 -19.38 26.61
C ASP A 119 -4.75 -20.84 26.17
N LEU A 120 -5.75 -21.16 25.34
CA LEU A 120 -5.97 -22.50 24.79
C LEU A 120 -5.28 -22.73 23.44
N MET A 121 -4.79 -21.67 22.79
CA MET A 121 -4.27 -21.71 21.41
C MET A 121 -5.30 -22.30 20.43
N GLU A 122 -6.57 -21.98 20.63
CA GLU A 122 -7.69 -22.53 19.87
C GLU A 122 -8.53 -21.44 19.19
N VAL A 123 -9.29 -21.85 18.16
CA VAL A 123 -10.22 -20.98 17.44
C VAL A 123 -11.64 -21.38 17.81
N SER A 124 -12.35 -20.48 18.47
CA SER A 124 -13.71 -20.71 18.99
C SER A 124 -14.72 -21.17 17.93
N ASP A 125 -14.78 -20.51 16.78
CA ASP A 125 -15.54 -20.93 15.60
C ASP A 125 -14.62 -20.99 14.38
N SER A 126 -14.06 -22.17 14.14
CA SER A 126 -13.14 -22.40 13.02
C SER A 126 -13.81 -22.09 11.67
N SER A 127 -15.10 -22.39 11.49
CA SER A 127 -15.77 -22.23 10.20
C SER A 127 -15.93 -20.75 9.81
N LEU A 128 -16.40 -19.93 10.75
CA LEU A 128 -16.53 -18.49 10.57
C LEU A 128 -15.16 -17.81 10.48
N PHE A 129 -14.19 -18.26 11.28
CA PHE A 129 -12.82 -17.77 11.23
C PHE A 129 -12.21 -17.95 9.84
N TYR A 130 -12.27 -19.15 9.24
CA TYR A 130 -11.73 -19.37 7.91
C TYR A 130 -12.44 -18.55 6.83
N LEU A 131 -13.77 -18.38 6.94
CA LEU A 131 -14.52 -17.53 6.01
C LEU A 131 -14.04 -16.08 6.07
N LEU A 132 -13.97 -15.51 7.27
CA LEU A 132 -13.52 -14.12 7.49
C LEU A 132 -12.05 -13.94 7.12
N HIS A 133 -11.20 -14.93 7.40
CA HIS A 133 -9.79 -14.91 7.02
C HIS A 133 -9.61 -14.94 5.49
N ARG A 134 -10.38 -15.76 4.76
CA ARG A 134 -10.37 -15.74 3.28
C ARG A 134 -10.80 -14.39 2.72
N PHE A 135 -11.83 -13.79 3.31
CA PHE A 135 -12.27 -12.45 2.93
C PHE A 135 -11.18 -11.39 3.21
N TYR A 136 -10.51 -11.48 4.37
CA TYR A 136 -9.36 -10.65 4.72
C TYR A 136 -8.26 -10.72 3.65
N LEU A 137 -7.87 -11.93 3.22
CA LEU A 137 -6.86 -12.12 2.17
C LEU A 137 -7.24 -11.51 0.82
N TRP A 138 -8.52 -11.60 0.45
CA TRP A 138 -9.03 -10.94 -0.77
C TRP A 138 -8.92 -9.42 -0.68
N VAL A 139 -9.28 -8.83 0.47
CA VAL A 139 -9.14 -7.39 0.70
C VAL A 139 -7.66 -6.97 0.60
N CYS A 140 -6.74 -7.72 1.22
CA CYS A 140 -5.31 -7.46 1.09
C CYS A 140 -4.82 -7.55 -0.37
N THR A 141 -5.33 -8.52 -1.15
CA THR A 141 -4.95 -8.69 -2.55
C THR A 141 -5.40 -7.51 -3.41
N ILE A 142 -6.65 -7.06 -3.24
CA ILE A 142 -7.18 -5.87 -3.94
C ILE A 142 -6.36 -4.64 -3.56
N GLN A 143 -6.08 -4.47 -2.27
CA GLN A 143 -5.29 -3.36 -1.75
C GLN A 143 -3.87 -3.34 -2.35
N TRP A 144 -3.23 -4.50 -2.47
CA TRP A 144 -1.92 -4.66 -3.10
C TRP A 144 -1.96 -4.33 -4.60
N MET A 145 -2.96 -4.80 -5.34
CA MET A 145 -3.10 -4.45 -6.76
C MET A 145 -3.29 -2.95 -6.97
N CYS A 146 -4.12 -2.31 -6.14
CA CYS A 146 -4.30 -0.86 -6.19
C CYS A 146 -3.02 -0.09 -5.88
N SER A 147 -2.14 -0.60 -5.00
CA SER A 147 -0.88 0.05 -4.70
C SER A 147 0.14 -0.06 -5.83
N LEU A 148 0.16 -1.19 -6.55
CA LEU A 148 0.95 -1.34 -7.78
C LEU A 148 0.49 -0.35 -8.86
N MET A 149 -0.83 -0.24 -9.06
CA MET A 149 -1.40 0.73 -10.01
C MET A 149 -1.03 2.16 -9.63
N ALA A 150 -1.17 2.52 -8.36
CA ALA A 150 -0.80 3.85 -7.87
C ALA A 150 0.70 4.13 -8.08
N THR A 151 1.56 3.15 -7.76
CA THR A 151 3.01 3.23 -7.97
C THR A 151 3.35 3.47 -9.44
N TRP A 152 2.74 2.69 -10.34
CA TRP A 152 2.92 2.83 -11.78
C TRP A 152 2.55 4.23 -12.26
N ILE A 153 1.37 4.72 -11.87
CA ILE A 153 0.95 6.09 -12.21
C ILE A 153 1.94 7.11 -11.65
N VAL A 154 2.39 6.96 -10.41
CA VAL A 154 3.31 7.92 -9.78
C VAL A 154 4.63 8.02 -10.54
N LEU A 155 5.14 6.90 -11.07
CA LEU A 155 6.37 6.83 -11.87
C LEU A 155 6.25 7.48 -13.25
N LEU A 156 5.05 7.57 -13.84
CA LEU A 156 4.87 8.20 -15.15
C LEU A 156 5.23 9.69 -15.11
N PRO A 157 5.89 10.21 -16.16
CA PRO A 157 6.23 11.62 -16.25
C PRO A 157 4.97 12.49 -16.31
N PRO A 158 5.01 13.74 -15.80
CA PRO A 158 3.93 14.70 -15.97
C PRO A 158 3.63 14.97 -17.45
N THR A 159 2.36 15.21 -17.77
CA THR A 159 1.93 15.45 -19.16
C THR A 159 2.54 16.71 -19.79
N SER A 160 3.00 17.66 -18.98
CA SER A 160 3.71 18.85 -19.47
C SER A 160 5.08 18.52 -20.07
N GLU A 161 5.74 17.47 -19.59
CA GLU A 161 7.07 17.05 -20.07
C GLU A 161 6.96 16.24 -21.36
N THR A 162 5.90 15.46 -21.54
CA THR A 162 5.67 14.68 -22.76
C THR A 162 5.39 15.55 -23.99
N VAL A 163 4.64 16.66 -23.81
CA VAL A 163 4.39 17.62 -24.90
C VAL A 163 5.67 18.37 -25.29
N SER A 164 6.50 18.73 -24.31
CA SER A 164 7.78 19.39 -24.58
C SER A 164 8.79 18.48 -25.28
N ALA A 165 8.82 17.18 -24.96
CA ALA A 165 9.70 16.22 -25.62
C ALA A 165 9.26 15.92 -27.08
N ALA A 166 7.94 15.86 -27.32
CA ALA A 166 7.40 15.66 -28.66
C ALA A 166 7.66 16.87 -29.60
N GLY A 167 7.57 18.11 -29.08
CA GLY A 167 7.78 19.32 -29.87
C GLY A 167 9.24 19.60 -30.28
N VAL A 168 10.22 18.96 -29.65
CA VAL A 168 11.65 19.15 -29.98
C VAL A 168 12.09 18.21 -31.13
N GLY A 169 11.33 17.16 -31.44
CA GLY A 169 11.66 16.19 -32.48
C GLY A 169 11.32 16.61 -33.92
N GLU A 170 10.56 17.69 -34.12
CA GLU A 170 10.03 18.10 -35.44
C GLU A 170 10.82 19.26 -36.09
N GLN A 171 12.01 19.56 -35.55
CA GLN A 171 12.98 20.49 -36.13
C GLN A 171 14.31 19.77 -36.42
N ALA A 172 14.27 18.76 -37.31
CA ALA A 172 15.47 18.26 -37.96
C ALA A 172 15.25 18.37 -39.48
N PRO A 173 16.20 18.97 -40.23
CA PRO A 173 16.05 19.37 -41.63
C PRO A 173 15.96 18.19 -42.62
#